data_AF-A0A7S6H0X6-F1
#
_entry.id   AF-A0A7S6H0X6-F1
#
_cell.length_a   1.000
_cell.length_b   1.000
_cell.length_c   1.000
_cell.angle_alpha   90.00
_cell.angle_beta   90.00
_cell.angle_gamma   90.00
#
_symmetry.space_group_name_H-M   'P 1'
#
loop_
_entity.id
_entity.type
_entity.pdbx_description
1 polymer ?
#
loop_
_entity_poly.entity_id
_entity_poly.type
_entity_poly.pdbx_seq_one_letter_code
_entity_poly.pdbx_strand_id
1 'polypeptide(L)'
;GIEGKISAIKYARENKIPFLGICLGMQCAVIEYSRNVLGFEDANSSEINPNTKYPVIDIMNDQKDIENLGGTMRLGQYPCKLVEDSNSYEVYKKDEINERHRHRYEFNNEYRKQIEEAGMRIVGTSPDNRLVEIVEVPEHPWY
;
A
#
# COMPACT_ATOMS: atom_id res chain seq x y z
N GLY A 1 18.90 2.52 -1.67
CA GLY A 1 18.19 1.26 -1.37
C GLY A 1 16.80 1.54 -0.80
N ILE A 2 16.05 0.51 -0.40
CA ILE A 2 14.71 0.65 0.20
C ILE A 2 14.74 1.50 1.47
N GLU A 3 15.71 1.30 2.36
CA GLU A 3 15.80 2.08 3.62
C GLU A 3 15.93 3.59 3.38
N GLY A 4 16.63 4.00 2.32
CA GLY A 4 16.69 5.42 1.93
C GLY A 4 15.34 5.97 1.46
N LYS A 5 14.53 5.15 0.75
CA LYS A 5 13.16 5.53 0.35
C LYS A 5 12.26 5.65 1.57
N ILE A 6 12.31 4.68 2.49
CA ILE A 6 11.55 4.70 3.75
C ILE A 6 11.90 5.96 4.56
N SER A 7 13.19 6.28 4.70
CA SER A 7 13.63 7.49 5.38
C SER A 7 13.13 8.77 4.71
N ALA A 8 13.11 8.83 3.38
CA ALA A 8 12.59 10.00 2.65
C ALA A 8 11.07 10.14 2.81
N ILE A 9 10.34 9.03 2.80
CA ILE A 9 8.89 9.01 3.02
C ILE A 9 8.55 9.49 4.43
N LYS A 10 9.29 9.01 5.45
CA LYS A 10 9.15 9.47 6.83
C LYS A 10 9.33 10.98 6.92
N TYR A 11 10.40 11.49 6.32
CA TYR A 11 10.67 12.92 6.30
C TYR A 11 9.52 13.69 5.64
N ALA A 12 9.00 13.23 4.50
CA ALA A 12 7.87 13.87 3.84
C ALA A 12 6.62 13.89 4.72
N ARG A 13 6.24 12.74 5.31
CA ARG A 13 5.08 12.58 6.20
C ARG A 13 5.16 13.51 7.42
N GLU A 14 6.30 13.50 8.11
CA GLU A 14 6.48 14.26 9.35
C GLU A 14 6.56 15.77 9.11
N ASN A 15 7.07 16.19 7.96
CA ASN A 15 7.21 17.62 7.60
C ASN A 15 6.07 18.14 6.72
N LYS A 16 5.00 17.37 6.53
CA LYS A 16 3.82 17.76 5.73
C LYS A 16 4.17 18.14 4.28
N ILE A 17 5.16 17.47 3.69
CA ILE A 17 5.58 17.69 2.31
C ILE A 17 4.75 16.77 1.40
N PRO A 18 4.02 17.29 0.39
CA PRO A 18 3.24 16.47 -0.53
C PRO A 18 4.01 15.28 -1.07
N PHE A 19 3.41 14.09 -0.95
CA PHE A 19 4.01 12.83 -1.34
C PHE A 19 3.11 12.08 -2.34
N LEU A 20 3.71 11.33 -3.27
CA LEU A 20 3.00 10.43 -4.17
C LEU A 20 3.84 9.14 -4.33
N GLY A 21 3.35 8.05 -3.76
CA GLY A 21 4.00 6.74 -3.83
C GLY A 21 3.47 5.89 -4.98
N ILE A 22 4.30 5.61 -6.00
CA ILE A 22 3.89 4.77 -7.14
C ILE A 22 4.45 3.36 -6.99
N CYS A 23 3.59 2.34 -7.05
CA CYS A 23 3.96 0.92 -6.99
C CYS A 23 4.79 0.61 -5.73
N LEU A 24 6.09 0.33 -5.88
CA LEU A 24 7.02 0.15 -4.74
C LEU A 24 7.03 1.39 -3.81
N GLY A 25 6.75 2.58 -4.31
CA GLY A 25 6.61 3.79 -3.49
C GLY A 25 5.45 3.68 -2.50
N MET A 26 4.29 3.16 -2.92
CA MET A 26 3.14 2.91 -2.05
C MET A 26 3.47 1.82 -1.02
N GLN A 27 4.09 0.73 -1.46
CA GLN A 27 4.56 -0.34 -0.56
C GLN A 27 5.52 0.19 0.52
N CYS A 28 6.50 1.02 0.12
CA CYS A 28 7.41 1.65 1.07
C CYS A 28 6.71 2.64 2.00
N ALA A 29 5.62 3.28 1.58
CA ALA A 29 4.83 4.16 2.44
C ALA A 29 4.08 3.38 3.53
N VAL A 30 3.48 2.25 3.17
CA VAL A 30 2.85 1.34 4.14
C VAL A 30 3.88 0.80 5.13
N ILE A 31 5.07 0.41 4.65
CA ILE A 31 6.17 -0.04 5.51
C ILE A 31 6.63 1.06 6.47
N GLU A 32 6.85 2.28 5.96
CA GLU A 32 7.26 3.43 6.78
C GLU A 32 6.23 3.73 7.86
N TYR A 33 4.96 3.79 7.49
CA TYR A 33 3.86 4.08 8.40
C TYR A 33 3.73 3.00 9.47
N SER A 34 3.83 1.73 9.08
CA SER A 34 3.80 0.59 10.01
C SER A 34 4.95 0.64 11.03
N ARG A 35 6.17 0.97 10.60
CA ARG A 35 7.33 1.09 11.50
C ARG A 35 7.19 2.25 12.46
N ASN A 36 6.82 3.43 11.97
CA ASN A 36 6.96 4.68 12.72
C ASN A 36 5.68 5.12 13.44
N VAL A 37 4.50 4.79 12.91
CA VAL A 37 3.21 5.16 13.53
C VAL A 37 2.66 4.00 14.36
N LEU A 38 2.69 2.77 13.84
CA LEU A 38 2.20 1.59 14.59
C LEU A 38 3.26 0.98 15.52
N GLY A 39 4.54 1.33 15.36
CA GLY A 39 5.64 0.78 16.16
C GLY A 39 6.04 -0.65 15.77
N PHE A 40 5.67 -1.12 14.57
CA PHE A 40 6.10 -2.41 14.04
C PHE A 40 7.52 -2.31 13.50
N GLU A 41 8.50 -2.23 14.40
CA GLU A 41 9.89 -1.85 14.10
C GLU A 41 10.53 -2.61 12.92
N ASP A 42 10.23 -3.90 12.75
CA ASP A 42 10.78 -4.73 11.67
C ASP A 42 9.82 -4.95 10.49
N ALA A 43 8.70 -4.22 10.42
CA ALA A 43 7.73 -4.33 9.32
C ALA A 43 8.41 -4.16 7.96
N ASN A 44 8.05 -5.01 7.01
CA ASN A 44 8.67 -4.98 5.68
C ASN A 44 7.79 -5.68 4.62
N SER A 45 8.26 -5.66 3.38
CA SER A 45 7.81 -6.61 2.37
C SER A 45 8.48 -7.97 2.59
N SER A 46 7.73 -9.05 2.47
CA SER A 46 8.30 -10.41 2.44
C SER A 46 9.26 -10.61 1.25
N GLU A 47 9.16 -9.80 0.19
CA GLU A 47 10.14 -9.75 -0.91
C GLU A 47 11.53 -9.34 -0.43
N ILE A 48 11.58 -8.38 0.49
CA ILE A 48 12.79 -7.67 0.89
C ILE A 48 13.37 -8.32 2.16
N ASN A 49 12.50 -8.64 3.11
CA ASN A 49 12.86 -9.35 4.34
C ASN A 49 11.87 -10.50 4.58
N PRO A 50 12.16 -11.70 4.08
CA PRO A 50 11.30 -12.88 4.29
C PRO A 50 11.11 -13.27 5.76
N ASN A 51 11.97 -12.80 6.66
CA ASN A 51 11.95 -13.13 8.08
C ASN A 51 11.34 -12.01 8.95
N THR A 52 10.73 -10.99 8.35
CA THR A 52 10.03 -9.93 9.11
C THR A 52 8.91 -10.54 9.96
N LYS A 53 8.74 -10.05 11.19
CA LYS A 53 7.60 -10.42 12.03
C LYS A 53 6.31 -9.75 11.57
N TYR A 54 6.41 -8.68 10.77
CA TYR A 54 5.26 -7.94 10.25
C TYR A 54 5.34 -7.77 8.73
N PRO A 55 4.98 -8.81 7.94
CA PRO A 55 4.91 -8.73 6.48
C PRO A 55 3.69 -7.94 6.04
N VAL A 56 3.75 -6.60 6.18
CA VAL A 56 2.67 -5.67 5.82
C VAL A 56 2.48 -5.56 4.31
N ILE A 57 3.51 -5.92 3.54
CA ILE A 57 3.44 -6.15 2.10
C ILE A 57 3.84 -7.62 1.86
N ASP A 58 2.99 -8.39 1.20
CA ASP A 58 3.19 -9.82 1.03
C ASP A 58 2.56 -10.33 -0.26
N ILE A 59 2.90 -11.56 -0.66
CA ILE A 59 2.14 -12.29 -1.66
C ILE A 59 0.80 -12.68 -1.03
N MET A 60 -0.28 -12.60 -1.82
CA MET A 60 -1.61 -12.97 -1.34
C MET A 60 -1.63 -14.41 -0.80
N ASN A 61 -2.32 -14.65 0.31
CA ASN A 61 -2.33 -15.96 0.99
C ASN A 61 -2.76 -17.11 0.07
N ASP A 62 -3.70 -16.89 -0.85
CA ASP A 62 -4.15 -17.86 -1.86
C ASP A 62 -3.14 -18.12 -2.98
N GLN A 63 -2.05 -17.35 -3.02
CA GLN A 63 -0.95 -17.49 -3.98
C GLN A 63 0.34 -18.04 -3.34
N LYS A 64 0.38 -18.25 -2.02
CA LYS A 64 1.57 -18.72 -1.30
C LYS A 64 1.99 -20.14 -1.66
N ASP A 65 1.04 -21.00 -2.03
CA ASP A 65 1.29 -22.40 -2.43
C ASP A 65 1.63 -22.55 -3.92
N ILE A 66 1.69 -21.45 -4.68
CA ILE A 66 2.03 -21.48 -6.11
C ILE A 66 3.56 -21.61 -6.23
N GLU A 67 4.05 -22.83 -6.52
CA GLU A 67 5.48 -23.14 -6.72
C GLU A 67 6.14 -22.25 -7.80
N ASN A 68 5.34 -21.66 -8.68
CA ASN A 68 5.78 -20.80 -9.78
C ASN A 68 5.29 -19.35 -9.58
N LEU A 69 6.10 -18.54 -8.90
CA LEU A 69 5.86 -17.10 -8.66
C LEU A 69 5.62 -16.26 -9.93
N GLY A 70 5.82 -16.82 -11.12
CA GLY A 70 5.38 -16.22 -12.38
C GLY A 70 3.86 -15.98 -12.45
N GLY A 71 3.06 -16.86 -11.83
CA GLY A 71 1.60 -16.80 -11.84
C GLY A 71 0.96 -15.73 -10.95
N THR A 72 1.75 -15.07 -10.09
CA THR A 72 1.26 -14.05 -9.14
C THR A 72 1.40 -12.63 -9.67
N MET A 73 2.04 -12.45 -10.83
CA MET A 73 2.24 -11.13 -11.44
C MET A 73 0.92 -10.54 -11.94
N ARG A 74 0.50 -9.42 -11.35
CA ARG A 74 -0.52 -8.56 -11.93
C ARG A 74 0.12 -7.71 -13.02
N LEU A 75 -0.27 -8.01 -14.25
CA LEU A 75 0.16 -7.28 -15.44
C LEU A 75 -1.07 -6.86 -16.25
N GLY A 76 -1.19 -5.57 -16.55
CA GLY A 76 -2.28 -5.05 -17.37
C GLY A 76 -3.19 -4.09 -16.61
N GLN A 77 -4.39 -3.88 -17.13
CA GLN A 77 -5.36 -2.92 -16.61
C GLN A 77 -6.30 -3.62 -15.63
N TYR A 78 -6.49 -3.03 -14.45
CA TYR A 78 -7.37 -3.55 -13.40
C TYR A 78 -8.29 -2.45 -12.87
N PRO A 79 -9.53 -2.79 -12.49
CA PRO A 79 -10.44 -1.83 -11.89
C PRO A 79 -10.04 -1.52 -10.44
N CYS A 80 -10.24 -0.27 -10.04
CA CYS A 80 -10.07 0.21 -8.68
C CYS A 80 -11.30 1.04 -8.31
N LYS A 81 -12.03 0.58 -7.29
CA LYS A 81 -13.17 1.28 -6.69
C LYS A 81 -12.66 2.29 -5.68
N LEU A 82 -13.04 3.55 -5.87
CA LEU A 82 -12.66 4.67 -5.03
C LEU A 82 -13.71 4.94 -3.94
N VAL A 83 -13.24 5.51 -2.84
CA VAL A 83 -14.09 6.01 -1.75
C VAL A 83 -14.44 7.48 -2.02
N GLU A 84 -15.73 7.84 -2.01
CA GLU A 84 -16.23 9.15 -2.46
C GLU A 84 -15.61 10.37 -1.74
N ASP A 85 -15.28 10.24 -0.45
CA ASP A 85 -14.70 11.30 0.37
C ASP A 85 -13.16 11.19 0.48
N SER A 86 -12.50 10.77 -0.60
CA SER A 86 -11.03 10.69 -0.71
C SER A 86 -10.48 11.73 -1.68
N ASN A 87 -9.21 12.11 -1.51
CA ASN A 87 -8.53 13.00 -2.45
C ASN A 87 -8.49 12.37 -3.85
N SER A 88 -8.30 11.05 -3.90
CA SER A 88 -8.32 10.27 -5.14
C SER A 88 -9.66 10.42 -5.88
N TYR A 89 -10.79 10.32 -5.18
CA TYR A 89 -12.10 10.52 -5.81
C TYR A 89 -12.29 11.97 -6.26
N GLU A 90 -11.84 12.96 -5.50
CA GLU A 90 -11.94 14.37 -5.91
C GLU A 90 -11.21 14.67 -7.23
N VAL A 91 -10.06 14.02 -7.45
CA VAL A 91 -9.28 14.14 -8.70
C VAL A 91 -9.95 13.40 -9.85
N TYR A 92 -10.31 12.13 -9.65
CA TYR A 92 -10.84 11.29 -10.74
C TYR A 92 -12.32 11.56 -11.06
N LYS A 93 -13.11 11.96 -10.07
CA LYS A 93 -14.56 12.21 -10.12
C LYS A 93 -15.35 11.02 -10.67
N LYS A 94 -14.95 9.81 -10.27
CA LYS A 94 -15.52 8.52 -10.69
C LYS A 94 -15.45 7.51 -9.56
N ASP A 95 -16.50 6.71 -9.42
CA ASP A 95 -16.57 5.63 -8.41
C ASP A 95 -15.59 4.50 -8.72
N GLU A 96 -15.36 4.23 -10.00
CA GLU A 96 -14.44 3.19 -10.46
C GLU A 96 -13.53 3.74 -11.55
N ILE A 97 -12.23 3.49 -11.37
CA ILE A 97 -11.17 3.83 -12.33
C ILE A 97 -10.49 2.55 -12.80
N ASN A 98 -9.70 2.67 -13.86
CA ASN A 98 -8.90 1.54 -14.35
C ASN A 98 -7.45 1.98 -14.49
N GLU A 99 -6.56 1.29 -13.81
CA GLU A 99 -5.13 1.61 -13.80
C GLU A 99 -4.27 0.42 -14.21
N ARG A 100 -3.03 0.69 -14.62
CA ARG A 100 -2.12 -0.34 -15.09
C ARG A 100 -1.19 -0.81 -13.98
N HIS A 101 -1.14 -2.13 -13.79
CA HIS A 101 -0.33 -2.79 -12.79
C HIS A 101 0.83 -3.57 -13.44
N ARG A 102 1.94 -3.62 -12.71
CA ARG A 102 3.10 -4.47 -13.00
C ARG A 102 3.85 -4.78 -11.69
N HIS A 103 3.20 -5.52 -10.81
CA HIS A 103 3.75 -5.91 -9.51
C HIS A 103 3.17 -7.26 -9.06
N ARG A 104 3.73 -7.83 -7.99
CA ARG A 104 3.36 -9.15 -7.43
C ARG A 104 2.94 -9.08 -5.97
N TYR A 105 3.57 -8.18 -5.21
CA TYR A 105 3.37 -8.08 -3.78
C TYR A 105 2.30 -7.05 -3.49
N GLU A 106 1.40 -7.43 -2.61
CA GLU A 106 0.18 -6.70 -2.29
C GLU A 106 0.22 -6.25 -0.83
N PHE A 107 -0.65 -5.30 -0.50
CA PHE A 107 -0.93 -4.99 0.90
C PHE A 107 -1.47 -6.23 1.61
N ASN A 108 -0.89 -6.61 2.74
CA ASN A 108 -1.38 -7.72 3.53
C ASN A 108 -2.58 -7.30 4.39
N ASN A 109 -3.77 -7.78 4.02
CA ASN A 109 -5.03 -7.43 4.69
C ASN A 109 -5.11 -7.84 6.16
N GLU A 110 -4.25 -8.73 6.65
CA GLU A 110 -4.15 -9.02 8.09
C GLU A 110 -3.85 -7.75 8.91
N TYR A 111 -3.14 -6.78 8.32
CA TYR A 111 -2.78 -5.50 8.94
C TYR A 111 -3.75 -4.37 8.59
N ARG A 112 -4.74 -4.60 7.72
CA ARG A 112 -5.67 -3.57 7.22
C ARG A 112 -6.28 -2.77 8.36
N LYS A 113 -6.92 -3.49 9.30
CA LYS A 113 -7.63 -2.87 10.42
C LYS A 113 -6.69 -2.03 11.31
N GLN A 114 -5.52 -2.56 11.66
CA GLN A 114 -4.57 -1.87 12.54
C GLN A 114 -4.02 -0.59 11.89
N ILE A 115 -3.76 -0.63 10.58
CA ILE A 115 -3.25 0.51 9.81
C ILE A 115 -4.32 1.59 9.66
N GLU A 116 -5.58 1.21 9.39
CA GLU A 116 -6.72 2.14 9.34
C GLU A 116 -7.01 2.78 10.69
N GLU A 117 -6.99 2.00 11.79
CA GLU A 117 -7.17 2.51 13.15
C GLU A 117 -6.04 3.47 13.59
N ALA A 118 -4.84 3.32 13.01
CA ALA A 118 -3.71 4.22 13.25
C ALA A 118 -3.78 5.52 12.42
N GLY A 119 -4.66 5.61 11.42
CA GLY A 119 -4.95 6.83 10.68
C GLY A 119 -4.61 6.81 9.19
N MET A 120 -3.95 5.77 8.66
CA MET A 120 -3.76 5.63 7.21
C MET A 120 -5.02 4.99 6.62
N ARG A 121 -5.69 5.70 5.73
CA ARG A 121 -6.96 5.29 5.14
C ARG A 121 -6.74 4.53 3.85
N ILE A 122 -7.50 3.45 3.65
CA ILE A 122 -7.61 2.80 2.35
C ILE A 122 -8.74 3.46 1.57
N VAL A 123 -8.40 4.00 0.40
CA VAL A 123 -9.34 4.81 -0.40
C VAL A 123 -9.56 4.25 -1.80
N GLY A 124 -8.77 3.24 -2.20
CA GLY A 124 -8.91 2.54 -3.46
C GLY A 124 -8.72 1.05 -3.26
N THR A 125 -9.66 0.24 -3.75
CA THR A 125 -9.62 -1.22 -3.65
C THR A 125 -10.05 -1.89 -4.94
N SER A 126 -9.69 -3.17 -5.14
CA SER A 126 -10.35 -3.98 -6.17
C SER A 126 -11.87 -4.05 -5.91
N PRO A 127 -12.72 -4.26 -6.93
CA PRO A 127 -14.19 -4.27 -6.76
C PRO A 127 -14.71 -5.29 -5.73
N ASP A 128 -13.97 -6.38 -5.51
CA ASP A 128 -14.26 -7.40 -4.50
C ASP A 128 -13.67 -7.07 -3.10
N ASN A 129 -13.10 -5.87 -2.94
CA ASN A 129 -12.46 -5.35 -1.73
C ASN A 129 -11.22 -6.13 -1.27
N ARG A 130 -10.70 -7.07 -2.07
CA ARG A 130 -9.59 -7.94 -1.70
C ARG A 130 -8.24 -7.27 -1.81
N LEU A 131 -8.01 -6.43 -2.80
CA LEU A 131 -6.73 -5.75 -3.02
C LEU A 131 -6.83 -4.30 -2.58
N VAL A 132 -5.79 -3.80 -1.92
CA VAL A 132 -5.63 -2.38 -1.61
C VAL A 132 -4.80 -1.77 -2.73
N GLU A 133 -5.40 -0.82 -3.44
CA GLU A 133 -4.76 -0.18 -4.59
C GLU A 133 -4.25 1.23 -4.24
N ILE A 134 -4.95 1.93 -3.33
CA ILE A 134 -4.63 3.31 -2.97
C ILE A 134 -4.82 3.51 -1.46
N VAL A 135 -3.83 4.15 -0.84
CA VAL A 135 -3.84 4.59 0.56
C VAL A 135 -3.62 6.10 0.63
N GLU A 136 -4.19 6.74 1.65
CA GLU A 136 -4.04 8.16 1.95
C GLU A 136 -3.81 8.35 3.46
N VAL A 137 -3.27 9.49 3.88
CA VAL A 137 -3.20 9.89 5.30
C VAL A 137 -3.99 11.19 5.47
N PRO A 138 -5.25 11.16 5.96
CA PRO A 138 -6.13 12.32 6.00
C PRO A 138 -5.59 13.53 6.78
N GLU A 139 -4.72 13.31 7.78
CA GLU A 139 -4.10 14.39 8.56
C GLU A 139 -2.94 15.12 7.81
N HIS A 140 -2.56 14.63 6.63
CA HIS A 140 -1.51 15.17 5.78
C HIS A 140 -2.10 15.95 4.60
N PRO A 141 -1.52 17.11 4.20
CA PRO A 141 -2.11 17.94 3.14
C PRO A 141 -2.26 17.26 1.77
N TRP A 142 -1.34 16.34 1.45
CA TRP A 142 -1.41 15.46 0.28
C TRP A 142 -0.45 14.27 0.47
N TYR A 143 -0.98 13.07 0.64
CA TYR A 143 -0.18 11.86 0.89
C TYR A 143 -0.75 10.67 0.14
#